data_AF-A0A973AB03-F1
#
_entry.id   AF-A0A973AB03-F1
#
_cell.length_a   1.000
_cell.length_b   1.000
_cell.length_c   1.000
_cell.angle_alpha   90.00
_cell.angle_beta   90.00
_cell.angle_gamma   90.00
#
_symmetry.space_group_name_H-M   'P 1'
#
loop_
_entity.id
_entity.type
_entity.pdbx_description
1 polymer ?
#
loop_
_entity_poly.entity_id
_entity_poly.type
_entity_poly.pdbx_seq_one_letter_code
_entity_poly.pdbx_strand_id
1 'polypeptide(L)'
;GFIVQLPLPKHIDEQIVLNAVNPDKDVDGFHPTNVGRMALNMPCFLPATPFGILELLERYQVETSGKHVVVIGRSHIVGRPMSILMSQKRKAGDATVTVAHSRTKNLKELTLQADIIVAALGIPEFLTGDMVKNGVTIIDVGITRIKDATKKSGYRLTGDVHFESVSPKSAFITPVPGGVGPMTIAMLLKNTLLACERK
;
A
#
# COMPACT_ATOMS: atom_id res chain seq x y z
N GLY A 1 -1.62 7.88 20.31
CA GLY A 1 -2.79 7.27 19.66
C GLY A 1 -2.83 5.79 19.92
N PHE A 2 -3.80 5.08 19.36
CA PHE A 2 -3.91 3.61 19.40
C PHE A 2 -4.43 3.08 18.06
N ILE A 3 -4.35 1.77 17.86
CA ILE A 3 -4.84 1.09 16.65
C ILE A 3 -5.91 0.06 16.97
N VAL A 4 -6.71 -0.27 15.96
CA VAL A 4 -7.61 -1.43 15.95
C VAL A 4 -7.13 -2.37 14.86
N GLN A 5 -6.55 -3.50 15.25
CA GLN A 5 -6.00 -4.46 14.28
C GLN A 5 -7.12 -5.08 13.42
N LEU A 6 -6.98 -4.95 12.10
CA LEU A 6 -7.88 -5.55 11.10
C LEU A 6 -7.27 -6.82 10.46
N PRO A 7 -8.09 -7.71 9.88
CA PRO A 7 -9.56 -7.67 9.82
C PRO A 7 -10.21 -8.05 11.16
N LEU A 8 -11.43 -7.56 11.41
CA LEU A 8 -12.22 -7.98 12.58
C LEU A 8 -12.92 -9.33 12.32
N PRO A 9 -13.35 -10.05 13.38
CA PRO A 9 -14.28 -11.16 13.24
C PRO A 9 -15.51 -10.78 12.41
N LYS A 10 -15.94 -11.67 11.50
CA LYS A 10 -16.98 -11.38 10.49
C LYS A 10 -18.32 -10.86 11.03
N HIS A 11 -18.63 -11.10 12.30
CA HIS A 11 -19.87 -10.66 12.94
C HIS A 11 -19.78 -9.24 13.52
N ILE A 12 -18.60 -8.61 13.50
CA ILE A 12 -18.37 -7.26 14.00
C ILE A 12 -18.32 -6.30 12.82
N ASP A 13 -19.08 -5.20 12.92
CA ASP A 13 -19.04 -4.14 11.93
C ASP A 13 -17.79 -3.26 12.13
N GLU A 14 -16.85 -3.36 11.19
CA GLU A 14 -15.61 -2.57 11.19
C GLU A 14 -15.88 -1.06 11.19
N GLN A 15 -16.94 -0.59 10.51
CA GLN A 15 -17.24 0.84 10.45
C GLN A 15 -17.69 1.39 11.79
N ILE A 16 -18.46 0.63 12.58
CA ILE A 16 -18.87 1.04 13.92
C ILE A 16 -17.63 1.20 14.81
N VAL A 17 -16.71 0.24 14.76
CA VAL A 17 -15.49 0.27 15.57
C VAL A 17 -14.57 1.41 15.14
N LEU A 18 -14.35 1.60 13.83
CA LEU A 18 -13.49 2.67 13.32
C LEU A 18 -14.04 4.07 13.65
N ASN A 19 -15.36 4.28 13.59
CA ASN A 19 -15.98 5.57 13.97
C ASN A 19 -15.95 5.86 15.47
N ALA A 20 -15.78 4.85 16.32
CA ALA A 20 -15.66 5.04 17.76
C ALA A 20 -14.27 5.54 18.18
N VAL A 21 -13.27 5.43 17.30
CA VAL A 21 -11.91 5.93 17.56
C VAL A 21 -11.91 7.46 17.47
N ASN A 22 -11.34 8.16 18.45
CA ASN A 22 -11.15 9.61 18.32
C ASN A 22 -10.19 9.91 17.14
N PRO A 23 -10.57 10.74 16.15
CA PRO A 23 -9.74 11.05 14.97
C PRO A 23 -8.33 11.56 15.31
N ASP A 24 -8.17 12.28 16.41
CA ASP A 24 -6.89 12.85 16.84
C ASP A 24 -6.00 11.81 17.55
N LYS A 25 -6.54 10.61 17.81
CA LYS A 25 -5.80 9.45 18.35
C LYS A 25 -5.71 8.28 17.38
N ASP A 26 -6.34 8.38 16.21
CA ASP A 26 -6.33 7.38 15.14
C ASP A 26 -5.00 7.40 14.37
N VAL A 27 -3.99 6.75 14.95
CA VAL A 27 -2.65 6.66 14.35
C VAL A 27 -2.58 5.67 13.20
N ASP A 28 -3.64 4.88 12.98
CA ASP A 28 -3.79 4.01 11.81
C ASP A 28 -4.36 4.77 10.61
N GLY A 29 -4.97 5.94 10.82
CA GLY A 29 -5.46 6.83 9.77
C GLY A 29 -6.72 6.31 9.04
N PHE A 30 -7.45 5.37 9.65
CA PHE A 30 -8.63 4.73 9.05
C PHE A 30 -9.95 5.39 9.44
N HIS A 31 -9.96 6.29 10.42
CA HIS A 31 -11.16 7.03 10.79
C HIS A 31 -11.66 7.86 9.60
N PRO A 32 -12.96 7.86 9.26
CA PRO A 32 -13.48 8.61 8.11
C PRO A 32 -13.08 10.09 8.06
N THR A 33 -13.03 10.78 9.21
CA THR A 33 -12.45 12.13 9.33
C THR A 33 -11.01 12.24 8.82
N ASN A 34 -10.12 11.31 9.16
CA ASN A 34 -8.73 11.32 8.67
C ASN A 34 -8.67 10.98 7.19
N VAL A 35 -9.47 10.01 6.72
CA VAL A 35 -9.56 9.67 5.30
C VAL A 35 -10.10 10.85 4.47
N GLY A 36 -11.11 11.56 4.98
CA GLY A 36 -11.68 12.75 4.34
C GLY A 36 -10.70 13.92 4.32
N ARG A 37 -10.03 14.20 5.44
CA ARG A 37 -8.95 15.20 5.50
C ARG A 37 -7.82 14.86 4.53
N MET A 38 -7.40 13.59 4.49
CA MET A 38 -6.41 13.10 3.53
C MET A 38 -6.87 13.36 2.09
N ALA A 39 -8.11 13.01 1.73
CA ALA A 39 -8.65 13.24 0.39
C ALA A 39 -8.64 14.72 -0.01
N LEU A 40 -8.90 15.62 0.95
CA LEU A 40 -8.87 17.07 0.78
C LEU A 40 -7.46 17.67 0.90
N ASN A 41 -6.41 16.84 1.04
CA ASN A 41 -5.03 17.27 1.28
C ASN A 41 -4.88 18.18 2.52
N MET A 42 -5.68 17.93 3.55
CA MET A 42 -5.63 18.60 4.84
C MET A 42 -4.72 17.82 5.83
N PRO A 43 -4.20 18.48 6.87
CA PRO A 43 -3.45 17.79 7.92
C PRO A 43 -4.26 16.68 8.58
N CYS A 44 -3.73 15.46 8.57
CA CYS A 44 -4.35 14.28 9.20
C CYS A 44 -3.28 13.25 9.58
N PHE A 45 -3.69 12.10 10.10
CA PHE A 45 -2.86 10.90 10.10
C PHE A 45 -3.08 10.14 8.79
N LEU A 46 -1.98 9.72 8.16
CA LEU A 46 -2.05 8.92 6.94
C LEU A 46 -2.12 7.43 7.30
N PRO A 47 -2.87 6.62 6.55
CA PRO A 47 -2.76 5.16 6.59
C PRO A 47 -1.32 4.67 6.60
N ALA A 48 -0.94 3.89 7.63
CA ALA A 48 0.47 3.57 7.89
C ALA A 48 1.16 2.86 6.73
N THR A 49 0.46 1.93 6.04
CA THR A 49 1.00 1.23 4.87
C THR A 49 1.21 2.17 3.67
N PRO A 50 0.21 2.92 3.19
CA PRO A 50 0.43 3.97 2.18
C PRO A 50 1.50 4.98 2.56
N PHE A 51 1.58 5.39 3.82
CA PHE A 51 2.64 6.28 4.29
C PHE A 51 4.02 5.62 4.15
N GLY A 52 4.13 4.32 4.45
CA GLY A 52 5.37 3.57 4.31
C GLY A 52 5.84 3.49 2.86
N ILE A 53 4.90 3.34 1.93
CA ILE A 53 5.17 3.34 0.49
C ILE A 53 5.71 4.69 0.03
N LEU A 54 5.10 5.79 0.46
CA LEU A 54 5.59 7.14 0.15
C LEU A 54 7.02 7.33 0.66
N GLU A 55 7.30 6.93 1.89
CA GLU A 55 8.64 7.05 2.49
C GLU A 55 9.67 6.19 1.73
N LEU A 56 9.30 4.99 1.25
CA LEU A 56 10.17 4.18 0.37
C LEU A 56 10.48 4.93 -0.93
N LEU A 57 9.46 5.43 -1.62
CA LEU A 57 9.64 6.15 -2.89
C LEU A 57 10.54 7.38 -2.69
N GLU A 58 10.34 8.15 -1.62
CA GLU A 58 11.16 9.33 -1.32
C GLU A 58 12.61 8.98 -0.99
N ARG A 59 12.83 7.95 -0.15
CA ARG A 59 14.18 7.54 0.27
C ARG A 59 15.02 6.99 -0.87
N TYR A 60 14.38 6.23 -1.76
CA TYR A 60 15.02 5.69 -2.95
C TYR A 60 15.00 6.65 -4.14
N GLN A 61 14.49 7.88 -3.95
CA GLN A 61 14.46 8.93 -4.96
C GLN A 61 13.79 8.48 -6.27
N VAL A 62 12.72 7.68 -6.15
CA VAL A 62 11.93 7.26 -7.29
C VAL A 62 11.14 8.46 -7.81
N GLU A 63 11.35 8.82 -9.07
CA GLU A 63 10.61 9.90 -9.72
C GLU A 63 9.14 9.49 -9.92
N THR A 64 8.23 10.30 -9.38
CA THR A 64 6.78 10.02 -9.37
C THR A 64 5.96 11.07 -10.14
N SER A 65 6.42 12.31 -10.21
CA SER A 65 5.72 13.39 -10.90
C SER A 65 5.51 13.07 -12.39
N GLY A 66 4.27 13.22 -12.86
CA GLY A 66 3.87 12.93 -14.24
C GLY A 66 3.88 11.45 -14.63
N LYS A 67 4.29 10.53 -13.75
CA LYS A 67 4.34 9.09 -14.04
C LYS A 67 2.96 8.46 -14.04
N HIS A 68 2.80 7.37 -14.79
CA HIS A 68 1.61 6.54 -14.74
C HIS A 68 1.72 5.49 -13.63
N VAL A 69 0.88 5.63 -12.61
CA VAL A 69 0.80 4.71 -11.47
C VAL A 69 -0.44 3.84 -11.62
N VAL A 70 -0.26 2.52 -11.55
CA VAL A 70 -1.37 1.56 -11.45
C VAL A 70 -1.41 0.99 -10.03
N VAL A 71 -2.51 1.26 -9.32
CA VAL A 71 -2.78 0.65 -8.01
C VAL A 71 -3.72 -0.53 -8.23
N ILE A 72 -3.23 -1.75 -8.00
CA ILE A 72 -4.01 -2.98 -8.13
C ILE A 72 -4.53 -3.36 -6.74
N GLY A 73 -5.79 -3.07 -6.49
CA GLY A 73 -6.41 -3.19 -5.17
C GLY A 73 -7.11 -1.90 -4.78
N ARG A 74 -8.25 -2.04 -4.09
CA ARG A 74 -9.15 -0.92 -3.77
C ARG A 74 -9.74 -0.99 -2.37
N SER A 75 -9.00 -1.62 -1.46
CA SER A 75 -9.34 -1.63 -0.03
C SER A 75 -9.31 -0.22 0.54
N HIS A 76 -10.05 -0.01 1.63
CA HIS A 76 -10.06 1.26 2.34
C HIS A 76 -8.76 1.54 3.09
N ILE A 77 -7.97 0.49 3.38
CA ILE A 77 -6.75 0.58 4.18
C ILE A 77 -5.47 0.80 3.37
N VAL A 78 -5.46 0.41 2.08
CA VAL A 78 -4.27 0.53 1.22
C VAL A 78 -4.63 1.13 -0.12
N GLY A 79 -5.41 0.41 -0.94
CA GLY A 79 -5.56 0.75 -2.36
C GLY A 79 -6.13 2.15 -2.63
N ARG A 80 -7.27 2.49 -1.99
CA ARG A 80 -7.90 3.81 -2.16
C ARG A 80 -7.08 4.95 -1.56
N PRO A 81 -6.54 4.85 -0.33
CA PRO A 81 -5.62 5.86 0.16
C PRO A 81 -4.41 6.05 -0.74
N MET A 82 -3.80 4.96 -1.21
CA MET A 82 -2.61 5.03 -2.07
C MET A 82 -2.93 5.76 -3.38
N SER A 83 -4.10 5.50 -3.98
CA SER A 83 -4.47 6.18 -5.22
C SER A 83 -4.63 7.68 -5.05
N ILE A 84 -5.21 8.10 -3.91
CA ILE A 84 -5.34 9.53 -3.56
C ILE A 84 -3.94 10.13 -3.35
N LEU A 85 -3.13 9.51 -2.50
CA LEU A 85 -1.81 10.03 -2.12
C LEU A 85 -0.85 10.14 -3.30
N MET A 86 -0.89 9.19 -4.24
CA MET A 86 -0.07 9.25 -5.47
C MET A 86 -0.54 10.33 -6.44
N SER A 87 -1.83 10.68 -6.44
CA SER A 87 -2.36 11.75 -7.29
C SER A 87 -2.13 13.16 -6.74
N GLN A 88 -1.88 13.28 -5.44
CA GLN A 88 -1.68 14.58 -4.79
C GLN A 88 -0.36 15.21 -5.20
N LYS A 89 -0.35 16.54 -5.38
CA LYS A 89 0.85 17.32 -5.65
C LYS A 89 1.81 17.28 -4.43
N ARG A 90 2.79 16.38 -4.47
CA ARG A 90 3.77 16.16 -3.40
C ARG A 90 5.03 15.46 -3.93
N LYS A 91 6.07 15.34 -3.09
CA LYS A 91 7.38 14.78 -3.47
C LYS A 91 7.29 13.32 -3.96
N ALA A 92 6.66 12.44 -3.20
CA ALA A 92 6.24 11.11 -3.67
C ALA A 92 4.75 11.16 -4.03
N GLY A 93 4.44 11.45 -5.28
CA GLY A 93 3.08 11.60 -5.80
C GLY A 93 3.09 12.39 -7.09
N ASP A 94 2.12 13.30 -7.26
CA ASP A 94 1.96 14.12 -8.47
C ASP A 94 1.86 13.29 -9.76
N ALA A 95 1.27 12.10 -9.64
CA ALA A 95 1.22 11.09 -10.69
C ALA A 95 -0.17 10.99 -11.34
N THR A 96 -0.22 10.47 -12.56
CA THR A 96 -1.47 10.00 -13.18
C THR A 96 -1.80 8.62 -12.64
N VAL A 97 -2.92 8.48 -11.93
CA VAL A 97 -3.24 7.24 -11.22
C VAL A 97 -4.40 6.48 -11.87
N THR A 98 -4.22 5.18 -12.07
CA THR A 98 -5.27 4.23 -12.44
C THR A 98 -5.50 3.23 -11.31
N VAL A 99 -6.74 3.12 -10.83
CA VAL A 99 -7.11 2.10 -9.84
C VAL A 99 -7.70 0.89 -10.56
N ALA A 100 -7.08 -0.26 -10.36
CA ALA A 100 -7.49 -1.53 -10.93
C ALA A 100 -7.79 -2.56 -9.84
N HIS A 101 -8.36 -3.71 -10.23
CA HIS A 101 -8.68 -4.80 -9.33
C HIS A 101 -8.71 -6.13 -10.09
N SER A 102 -8.88 -7.24 -9.38
CA SER A 102 -8.92 -8.61 -9.94
C SER A 102 -10.01 -8.88 -11.00
N ARG A 103 -10.92 -7.92 -11.26
CA ARG A 103 -11.98 -8.02 -12.28
C ARG A 103 -11.85 -6.96 -13.39
N THR A 104 -10.76 -6.19 -13.40
CA THR A 104 -10.48 -5.22 -14.47
C THR A 104 -10.19 -5.99 -15.76
N LYS A 105 -11.00 -5.77 -16.80
CA LYS A 105 -10.96 -6.57 -18.05
C LYS A 105 -9.62 -6.48 -18.79
N ASN A 106 -9.04 -5.28 -18.86
CA ASN A 106 -7.81 -5.00 -19.58
C ASN A 106 -6.62 -4.74 -18.63
N LEU A 107 -6.57 -5.45 -17.50
CA LEU A 107 -5.57 -5.22 -16.46
C LEU A 107 -4.14 -5.26 -16.98
N LYS A 108 -3.82 -6.24 -17.83
CA LYS A 108 -2.50 -6.41 -18.44
C LYS A 108 -2.09 -5.21 -19.29
N GLU A 109 -3.00 -4.63 -20.07
CA GLU A 109 -2.72 -3.45 -20.89
C GLU A 109 -2.38 -2.23 -20.04
N LEU A 110 -3.11 -2.05 -18.93
CA LEU A 110 -2.87 -0.96 -17.98
C LEU A 110 -1.51 -1.12 -17.28
N THR A 111 -1.19 -2.33 -16.80
CA THR A 111 0.06 -2.59 -16.09
C THR A 111 1.29 -2.54 -17.02
N LEU A 112 1.12 -2.84 -18.32
CA LEU A 112 2.20 -2.69 -19.31
C LEU A 112 2.54 -1.23 -19.62
N GLN A 113 1.62 -0.29 -19.36
CA GLN A 113 1.87 1.15 -19.55
C GLN A 113 2.45 1.80 -18.29
N ALA A 114 2.18 1.22 -17.11
CA ALA A 114 2.56 1.76 -15.81
C ALA A 114 4.07 1.94 -15.65
N ASP A 115 4.47 3.11 -15.14
CA ASP A 115 5.82 3.36 -14.63
C ASP A 115 6.00 2.80 -13.22
N ILE A 116 4.93 2.84 -12.42
CA ILE A 116 4.89 2.38 -11.05
C ILE A 116 3.65 1.50 -10.84
N ILE A 117 3.82 0.32 -10.26
CA ILE A 117 2.71 -0.56 -9.89
C ILE A 117 2.72 -0.78 -8.37
N VAL A 118 1.59 -0.51 -7.73
CA VAL A 118 1.35 -0.88 -6.34
C VAL A 118 0.39 -2.06 -6.31
N ALA A 119 0.89 -3.25 -5.94
CA ALA A 119 0.11 -4.48 -5.84
C ALA A 119 -0.37 -4.68 -4.40
N ALA A 120 -1.69 -4.64 -4.18
CA ALA A 120 -2.36 -4.77 -2.89
C ALA A 120 -3.70 -5.53 -3.01
N LEU A 121 -3.64 -6.71 -3.63
CA LEU A 121 -4.76 -7.62 -3.86
C LEU A 121 -4.94 -8.67 -2.75
N GLY A 122 -3.86 -9.09 -2.10
CA GLY A 122 -3.88 -10.26 -1.21
C GLY A 122 -4.08 -11.58 -1.95
N ILE A 123 -3.56 -11.66 -3.18
CA ILE A 123 -3.58 -12.87 -4.02
C ILE A 123 -2.12 -13.18 -4.37
N PRO A 124 -1.54 -14.28 -3.84
CA PRO A 124 -0.18 -14.70 -4.11
C PRO A 124 0.22 -14.64 -5.58
N GLU A 125 1.36 -14.00 -5.85
CA GLU A 125 2.06 -14.10 -7.14
C GLU A 125 1.19 -13.76 -8.36
N PHE A 126 0.15 -12.92 -8.16
CA PHE A 126 -0.83 -12.52 -9.16
C PHE A 126 -0.22 -11.67 -10.29
N LEU A 127 0.65 -10.71 -9.96
CA LEU A 127 1.31 -9.87 -10.95
C LEU A 127 2.57 -10.59 -11.47
N THR A 128 2.56 -10.95 -12.75
CA THR A 128 3.63 -11.72 -13.40
C THR A 128 4.46 -10.89 -14.36
N GLY A 129 5.65 -11.39 -14.74
CA GLY A 129 6.61 -10.70 -15.60
C GLY A 129 6.08 -10.32 -17.00
N ASP A 130 5.08 -11.02 -17.54
CA ASP A 130 4.45 -10.69 -18.81
C ASP A 130 3.46 -9.51 -18.71
N MET A 131 3.09 -9.11 -17.49
CA MET A 131 2.17 -8.00 -17.23
C MET A 131 2.87 -6.65 -17.05
N VAL A 132 4.20 -6.62 -17.00
CA VAL A 132 4.97 -5.40 -16.67
C VAL A 132 5.95 -5.02 -17.77
N LYS A 133 6.24 -3.73 -17.91
CA LYS A 133 7.28 -3.23 -18.84
C LYS A 133 8.67 -3.26 -18.20
N ASN A 134 9.70 -3.11 -19.02
CA ASN A 134 11.07 -2.93 -18.52
C ASN A 134 11.23 -1.56 -17.85
N GLY A 135 12.01 -1.49 -16.78
CA GLY A 135 12.26 -0.27 -16.01
C GLY A 135 11.13 0.12 -15.05
N VAL A 136 10.14 -0.76 -14.85
CA VAL A 136 9.01 -0.50 -13.94
C VAL A 136 9.47 -0.44 -12.47
N THR A 137 8.82 0.38 -11.65
CA THR A 137 8.93 0.31 -10.18
C THR A 137 7.77 -0.49 -9.60
N ILE A 138 8.08 -1.48 -8.78
CA ILE A 138 7.10 -2.39 -8.19
C ILE A 138 7.09 -2.25 -6.67
N ILE A 139 5.90 -1.95 -6.14
CA ILE A 139 5.60 -1.96 -4.71
C ILE A 139 4.64 -3.12 -4.43
N ASP A 140 5.17 -4.18 -3.83
CA ASP A 140 4.43 -5.35 -3.41
C ASP A 140 4.02 -5.20 -1.93
N VAL A 141 2.72 -4.98 -1.72
CA VAL A 141 2.10 -4.82 -0.40
C VAL A 141 1.56 -6.16 0.12
N GLY A 142 1.46 -7.17 -0.75
CA GLY A 142 0.89 -8.46 -0.43
C GLY A 142 1.65 -9.16 0.70
N ILE A 143 0.90 -9.79 1.61
CA ILE A 143 1.47 -10.66 2.61
C ILE A 143 0.56 -11.86 2.82
N THR A 144 0.84 -12.93 2.10
CA THR A 144 0.07 -14.17 2.16
C THR A 144 0.92 -15.30 2.72
N ARG A 145 0.36 -16.07 3.65
CA ARG A 145 0.99 -17.27 4.20
C ARG A 145 0.72 -18.45 3.27
N ILE A 146 1.78 -19.05 2.73
CA ILE A 146 1.71 -20.28 1.94
C ILE A 146 2.35 -21.40 2.75
N LYS A 147 1.67 -22.56 2.83
CA LYS A 147 2.22 -23.74 3.50
C LYS A 147 3.56 -24.12 2.90
N ASP A 148 4.55 -24.30 3.76
CA ASP A 148 5.92 -24.65 3.38
C ASP A 148 6.53 -25.49 4.51
N ALA A 149 6.59 -26.80 4.29
CA ALA A 149 7.10 -27.75 5.26
C ALA A 149 8.62 -27.61 5.49
N THR A 150 9.33 -26.90 4.61
CA THR A 150 10.78 -26.65 4.76
C THR A 150 11.07 -25.54 5.79
N LYS A 151 10.07 -24.73 6.14
CA LYS A 151 10.20 -23.65 7.14
C LYS A 151 9.78 -24.13 8.51
N LYS A 152 10.49 -23.68 9.55
CA LYS A 152 10.17 -23.95 10.97
C LYS A 152 8.74 -23.53 11.35
N SER A 153 8.23 -22.48 10.72
CA SER A 153 6.86 -21.97 10.89
C SER A 153 5.77 -22.82 10.21
N GLY A 154 6.14 -23.76 9.35
CA GLY A 154 5.21 -24.52 8.49
C GLY A 154 4.64 -23.69 7.33
N TYR A 155 5.09 -22.45 7.15
CA TYR A 155 4.69 -21.56 6.07
C TYR A 155 5.78 -20.56 5.68
N ARG A 156 5.78 -20.16 4.41
CA ARG A 156 6.51 -18.99 3.89
C ARG A 156 5.56 -17.82 3.68
N LEU A 157 6.09 -16.61 3.70
CA LEU A 157 5.36 -15.40 3.28
C LEU A 157 5.64 -15.14 1.81
N THR A 158 4.61 -14.81 1.05
CA THR A 158 4.73 -14.37 -0.33
C THR A 158 3.89 -13.12 -0.56
N GLY A 159 4.29 -12.32 -1.54
CA GLY A 159 3.58 -11.12 -1.95
C GLY A 159 2.58 -11.38 -3.08
N ASP A 160 2.01 -10.30 -3.58
CA ASP A 160 1.09 -10.31 -4.72
C ASP A 160 1.83 -10.36 -6.06
N VAL A 161 3.15 -10.22 -6.05
CA VAL A 161 4.01 -10.19 -7.24
C VAL A 161 4.82 -11.48 -7.34
N HIS A 162 4.86 -12.08 -8.53
CA HIS A 162 5.77 -13.17 -8.82
C HIS A 162 7.21 -12.63 -8.97
N PHE A 163 7.90 -12.50 -7.85
CA PHE A 163 9.18 -11.79 -7.73
C PHE A 163 10.23 -12.23 -8.75
N GLU A 164 10.37 -13.54 -8.99
CA GLU A 164 11.38 -14.08 -9.91
C GLU A 164 11.19 -13.64 -11.36
N SER A 165 9.94 -13.50 -11.82
CA SER A 165 9.66 -13.12 -13.22
C SER A 165 9.61 -11.61 -13.42
N VAL A 166 9.38 -10.85 -12.34
CA VAL A 166 9.21 -9.39 -12.37
C VAL A 166 10.50 -8.65 -12.02
N SER A 167 11.31 -9.17 -11.10
CA SER A 167 12.56 -8.53 -10.67
C SER A 167 13.55 -8.26 -11.80
N PRO A 168 13.76 -9.13 -12.82
CA PRO A 168 14.71 -8.84 -13.89
C PRO A 168 14.28 -7.69 -14.81
N LYS A 169 12.99 -7.33 -14.80
CA LYS A 169 12.42 -6.24 -15.61
C LYS A 169 12.29 -4.94 -14.83
N SER A 170 12.43 -4.98 -13.50
CA SER A 170 12.12 -3.85 -12.62
C SER A 170 13.34 -2.97 -12.40
N ALA A 171 13.16 -1.65 -12.42
CA ALA A 171 14.18 -0.71 -11.95
C ALA A 171 14.27 -0.74 -10.41
N PHE A 172 13.11 -0.87 -9.75
CA PHE A 172 12.98 -1.04 -8.31
C PHE A 172 11.89 -2.07 -8.01
N ILE A 173 12.10 -2.91 -7.01
CA ILE A 173 11.10 -3.87 -6.55
C ILE A 173 11.24 -4.09 -5.04
N THR A 174 10.11 -4.06 -4.32
CA THR A 174 10.11 -4.38 -2.89
C THR A 174 10.03 -5.90 -2.68
N PRO A 175 10.89 -6.51 -1.85
CA PRO A 175 10.78 -7.93 -1.53
C PRO A 175 9.66 -8.21 -0.53
N VAL A 176 9.13 -9.44 -0.56
CA VAL A 176 8.24 -9.97 0.48
C VAL A 176 8.81 -11.28 1.01
N PRO A 177 9.15 -11.37 2.31
CA PRO A 177 9.10 -10.32 3.34
C PRO A 177 10.24 -9.28 3.19
N GLY A 178 10.15 -8.19 3.96
CA GLY A 178 11.25 -7.21 4.13
C GLY A 178 11.07 -5.88 3.40
N GLY A 179 10.06 -5.73 2.55
CA GLY A 179 9.73 -4.49 1.85
C GLY A 179 8.76 -3.59 2.62
N VAL A 180 7.48 -3.59 2.22
CA VAL A 180 6.47 -2.66 2.74
C VAL A 180 6.13 -2.90 4.23
N GLY A 181 6.11 -4.16 4.68
CA GLY A 181 5.70 -4.52 6.05
C GLY A 181 6.47 -3.78 7.16
N PRO A 182 7.82 -3.80 7.18
CA PRO A 182 8.61 -3.02 8.13
C PRO A 182 8.30 -1.51 8.10
N MET A 183 8.00 -0.95 6.93
CA MET A 183 7.68 0.47 6.77
C MET A 183 6.31 0.82 7.35
N THR A 184 5.33 -0.08 7.27
CA THR A 184 4.05 0.09 7.97
C THR A 184 4.26 0.28 9.47
N ILE A 185 5.12 -0.53 10.09
CA ILE A 185 5.43 -0.41 11.53
C ILE A 185 6.13 0.93 11.83
N ALA A 186 7.14 1.28 11.04
CA ALA A 186 7.86 2.54 11.21
C ALA A 186 6.93 3.77 11.09
N MET A 187 6.00 3.76 10.13
CA MET A 187 5.06 4.87 9.92
C MET A 187 3.97 4.93 10.99
N LEU A 188 3.56 3.78 11.55
CA LEU A 188 2.69 3.78 12.72
C LEU A 188 3.36 4.47 13.92
N LEU A 189 4.64 4.21 14.16
CA LEU A 189 5.40 4.89 15.20
C LEU A 189 5.55 6.39 14.91
N LYS A 190 5.77 6.76 13.64
CA LYS A 190 5.81 8.17 13.19
C LYS A 190 4.48 8.87 13.45
N ASN A 191 3.34 8.27 13.09
CA ASN A 191 2.01 8.79 13.40
C ASN A 191 1.79 8.92 14.92
N THR A 192 2.29 7.96 15.70
CA THR A 192 2.20 8.00 17.17
C THR A 192 3.00 9.16 17.76
N LEU A 193 4.20 9.43 17.25
CA LEU A 193 4.99 10.59 17.62
C LEU A 193 4.25 11.89 17.27
N LEU A 194 3.75 12.01 16.04
CA LEU A 194 2.96 13.18 15.62
C LEU A 194 1.73 13.40 16.50
N ALA A 195 1.05 12.33 16.93
CA ALA A 195 -0.08 12.43 17.85
C ALA A 195 0.34 12.89 19.26
N CYS A 196 1.56 12.58 19.70
CA CYS A 196 2.10 13.03 20.97
C CYS A 196 2.50 14.52 20.92
N GLU A 197 3.05 14.97 19.79
CA GLU A 197 3.51 16.35 19.58
C GLU A 197 2.36 17.35 19.38
N ARG A 198 1.23 16.91 18.80
CA ARG A 198 0.02 17.73 18.58
C ARG A 198 -0.76 18.08 19.86
N LYS A 199 -0.19 17.84 21.05
CA LYS A 199 -0.81 18.16 22.34
C LYS A 199 -1.22 19.63 22.45
#